data_AF-A0A1V5PII5-F1
#
_entry.id   AF-A0A1V5PII5-F1
#
_cell.length_a   1.000
_cell.length_b   1.000
_cell.length_c   1.000
_cell.angle_alpha   90.00
_cell.angle_beta   90.00
_cell.angle_gamma   90.00
#
_symmetry.space_group_name_H-M   'P 1'
#
loop_
_entity.id
_entity.type
_entity.pdbx_description
1 polymer ?
#
loop_
_entity_poly.entity_id
_entity_poly.type
_entity_poly.pdbx_seq_one_letter_code
_entity_poly.pdbx_strand_id
1 'polypeptide(L)'
;MSKGWIRKFTLGLVLTLLLCLGWVPKGQAQIGGDYRYFAETRHAVRGEFLEFFDTYGGLSVFGYPKTEPFVQDGLVVQYFQNARFESHPENPAPYRVQLGLLGVDLKYERPRVVPPAVSSRLRHYFPETGHTVAYAFLTFFKANGGIDVFGYPISETHFENGLVVQYFQRMKLEWHSDDRVTPVRIGNLGELYIEVYRDRIPLEALAGVENAQIQDLTPEITPTPLSGALRASMSLRFSVLDQQKKQMASVLVNSDDGQPRPNAQVQIQLTGAAGEPLGTSEVVLTDAQGFARIPLSVVGGRNGDKVFVRATVTFETLQTVAEDVFLLWW
;
A
#
# COMPACT_ATOMS: atom_id res chain seq x y z
N MET A 1 -26.70 -79.10 -6.52
CA MET A 1 -25.31 -79.59 -6.75
C MET A 1 -24.70 -78.72 -7.84
N SER A 2 -23.43 -78.32 -7.88
CA SER A 2 -22.31 -78.20 -6.94
C SER A 2 -21.09 -77.86 -7.80
N LYS A 3 -20.50 -76.67 -7.58
CA LYS A 3 -19.07 -76.33 -7.78
C LYS A 3 -18.40 -76.41 -9.17
N GLY A 4 -17.73 -75.31 -9.52
CA GLY A 4 -16.41 -75.29 -10.18
C GLY A 4 -16.41 -75.24 -11.72
N TRP A 5 -15.33 -74.81 -12.39
CA TRP A 5 -14.11 -74.11 -11.93
C TRP A 5 -13.41 -73.45 -13.13
N ILE A 6 -12.60 -72.42 -12.85
CA ILE A 6 -11.93 -71.48 -13.76
C ILE A 6 -11.03 -72.16 -14.82
N ARG A 7 -11.14 -71.71 -16.08
CA ARG A 7 -10.07 -71.71 -17.10
C ARG A 7 -10.28 -70.49 -18.01
N LYS A 8 -9.32 -69.78 -18.59
CA LYS A 8 -7.87 -69.52 -18.44
C LYS A 8 -7.58 -68.38 -19.46
N PHE A 9 -6.54 -67.58 -19.22
CA PHE A 9 -6.06 -66.48 -20.08
C PHE A 9 -5.80 -66.83 -21.56
N THR A 10 -6.00 -65.86 -22.48
CA THR A 10 -5.02 -65.20 -23.42
C THR A 10 -5.80 -64.53 -24.59
N LEU A 11 -5.84 -63.20 -24.77
CA LEU A 11 -4.83 -62.24 -25.31
C LEU A 11 -4.94 -62.00 -26.84
N GLY A 12 -5.15 -60.72 -27.25
CA GLY A 12 -5.16 -60.21 -28.64
C GLY A 12 -6.51 -59.58 -29.07
N LEU A 13 -6.62 -58.60 -29.98
CA LEU A 13 -5.64 -57.73 -30.64
C LEU A 13 -6.38 -56.54 -31.36
N VAL A 14 -6.03 -55.27 -31.06
CA VAL A 14 -6.03 -54.07 -31.94
C VAL A 14 -7.33 -53.50 -32.61
N LEU A 15 -7.57 -52.19 -32.41
CA LEU A 15 -8.33 -51.17 -33.21
C LEU A 15 -9.78 -51.52 -33.67
N THR A 16 -10.83 -50.73 -33.42
CA THR A 16 -11.07 -49.28 -33.62
C THR A 16 -12.36 -48.85 -32.82
N LEU A 17 -12.94 -47.62 -32.80
CA LEU A 17 -12.64 -46.27 -33.32
C LEU A 17 -13.34 -45.18 -32.44
N LEU A 18 -12.96 -43.90 -32.62
CA LEU A 18 -13.72 -42.63 -32.41
C LEU A 18 -15.04 -42.59 -31.59
N LEU A 19 -15.04 -41.83 -30.48
CA LEU A 19 -15.82 -40.57 -30.32
C LEU A 19 -15.72 -39.99 -28.90
N CYS A 20 -14.81 -39.03 -28.70
CA CYS A 20 -14.93 -37.97 -27.70
C CYS A 20 -14.23 -36.73 -28.27
N LEU A 21 -15.01 -35.85 -28.90
CA LEU A 21 -14.56 -34.51 -29.27
C LEU A 21 -14.08 -33.81 -28.01
N GLY A 22 -12.88 -33.22 -28.07
CA GLY A 22 -12.24 -32.60 -26.92
C GLY A 22 -13.12 -31.49 -26.33
N TRP A 23 -13.65 -31.75 -25.13
CA TRP A 23 -14.25 -30.72 -24.31
C TRP A 23 -13.10 -29.82 -23.83
N VAL A 24 -12.87 -28.70 -24.53
CA VAL A 24 -11.90 -27.70 -24.10
C VAL A 24 -12.44 -27.09 -22.80
N PRO A 25 -11.78 -27.28 -21.63
CA PRO A 25 -12.20 -26.60 -20.42
C PRO A 25 -12.02 -25.09 -20.63
N LYS A 26 -13.08 -24.31 -20.42
CA LYS A 26 -13.01 -22.86 -20.45
C LYS A 26 -12.03 -22.38 -19.38
N GLY A 27 -10.95 -21.73 -19.79
CA GLY A 27 -10.11 -20.87 -18.95
C GLY A 27 -9.74 -21.44 -17.60
N GLN A 28 -8.92 -22.50 -17.55
CA GLN A 28 -8.12 -22.72 -16.35
C GLN A 28 -7.15 -21.53 -16.23
N ALA A 29 -7.22 -20.80 -15.12
CA ALA A 29 -6.14 -19.90 -14.74
C ALA A 29 -4.88 -20.74 -14.59
N GLN A 30 -3.89 -20.54 -15.48
CA GLN A 30 -2.59 -21.15 -15.30
C GLN A 30 -1.94 -20.55 -14.06
N ILE A 31 -1.72 -21.39 -13.04
CA ILE A 31 -0.81 -21.05 -11.95
C ILE A 31 0.62 -21.17 -12.50
N GLY A 32 1.03 -20.13 -13.24
CA GLY A 32 2.43 -19.85 -13.61
C GLY A 32 2.95 -18.79 -12.65
N GLY A 33 3.85 -19.19 -11.75
CA GLY A 33 3.89 -18.69 -10.37
C GLY A 33 4.40 -17.28 -10.06
N ASP A 34 4.55 -16.36 -11.03
CA ASP A 34 5.19 -15.05 -10.78
C ASP A 34 4.32 -13.82 -11.08
N TYR A 35 3.22 -13.95 -11.84
CA TYR A 35 2.37 -12.80 -12.20
C TYR A 35 0.90 -13.17 -12.48
N ARG A 36 0.03 -12.15 -12.46
CA ARG A 36 -1.35 -12.20 -12.94
C ARG A 36 -1.58 -11.09 -13.95
N TYR A 37 -1.97 -11.46 -15.17
CA TYR A 37 -2.38 -10.54 -16.23
C TYR A 37 -3.89 -10.28 -16.20
N PHE A 38 -4.28 -9.04 -16.48
CA PHE A 38 -5.66 -8.58 -16.55
C PHE A 38 -5.93 -8.09 -17.98
N ALA A 39 -6.74 -8.83 -18.73
CA ALA A 39 -7.00 -8.54 -20.14
C ALA A 39 -7.84 -7.26 -20.35
N GLU A 40 -8.60 -6.87 -19.34
CA GLU A 40 -9.49 -5.71 -19.30
C GLU A 40 -8.73 -4.37 -19.40
N THR A 41 -7.54 -4.31 -18.81
CA THR A 41 -6.64 -3.13 -18.86
C THR A 41 -5.34 -3.40 -19.61
N ARG A 42 -5.03 -4.67 -19.89
CA ARG A 42 -3.78 -5.15 -20.49
C ARG A 42 -2.54 -4.84 -19.63
N HIS A 43 -2.65 -5.01 -18.32
CA HIS A 43 -1.55 -4.87 -17.38
C HIS A 43 -1.41 -6.13 -16.50
N ALA A 44 -0.23 -6.33 -15.92
CA ALA A 44 0.05 -7.42 -14.99
C ALA A 44 0.51 -6.94 -13.61
N VAL A 45 0.21 -7.75 -12.60
CA VAL A 45 0.67 -7.58 -11.21
C VAL A 45 1.54 -8.79 -10.89
N ARG A 46 2.70 -8.56 -10.25
CA ARG A 46 3.75 -9.59 -10.07
C ARG A 46 4.46 -9.46 -8.72
N GLY A 47 5.10 -10.55 -8.26
CA GLY A 47 5.89 -10.57 -7.02
C GLY A 47 5.13 -10.10 -5.77
N GLU A 48 5.81 -9.38 -4.87
CA GLU A 48 5.23 -8.88 -3.60
C GLU A 48 3.96 -8.02 -3.82
N PHE A 49 3.83 -7.31 -4.95
CA PHE A 49 2.59 -6.59 -5.30
C PHE A 49 1.42 -7.54 -5.58
N LEU A 50 1.66 -8.72 -6.17
CA LEU A 50 0.60 -9.72 -6.39
C LEU A 50 0.21 -10.39 -5.07
N GLU A 51 1.19 -10.70 -4.21
CA GLU A 51 0.93 -11.24 -2.87
C GLU A 51 0.11 -10.27 -2.01
N PHE A 52 0.45 -8.98 -2.02
CA PHE A 52 -0.31 -7.93 -1.32
C PHE A 52 -1.70 -7.76 -1.92
N PHE A 53 -1.81 -7.72 -3.26
CA PHE A 53 -3.09 -7.65 -3.97
C PHE A 53 -4.03 -8.78 -3.52
N ASP A 54 -3.57 -10.03 -3.56
CA ASP A 54 -4.38 -11.19 -3.16
C ASP A 54 -4.71 -11.21 -1.66
N THR A 55 -3.77 -10.78 -0.80
CA THR A 55 -3.96 -10.76 0.66
C THR A 55 -5.03 -9.75 1.10
N TYR A 56 -5.05 -8.57 0.48
CA TYR A 56 -5.90 -7.45 0.91
C TYR A 56 -7.18 -7.26 0.08
N GLY A 57 -7.65 -8.31 -0.60
CA GLY A 57 -8.97 -8.37 -1.26
C GLY A 57 -8.96 -8.19 -2.79
N GLY A 58 -7.81 -7.89 -3.37
CA GLY A 58 -7.59 -7.89 -4.81
C GLY A 58 -8.53 -6.95 -5.57
N LEU A 59 -9.21 -7.50 -6.59
CA LEU A 59 -10.00 -6.71 -7.53
C LEU A 59 -11.15 -5.93 -6.88
N SER A 60 -11.75 -6.44 -5.80
CA SER A 60 -12.85 -5.74 -5.11
C SER A 60 -12.39 -4.53 -4.28
N VAL A 61 -11.10 -4.47 -3.93
CA VAL A 61 -10.51 -3.39 -3.13
C VAL A 61 -9.71 -2.44 -4.01
N PHE A 62 -8.79 -2.95 -4.82
CA PHE A 62 -7.85 -2.14 -5.60
C PHE A 62 -8.36 -1.79 -7.00
N GLY A 63 -9.31 -2.57 -7.54
CA GLY A 63 -9.69 -2.53 -8.94
C GLY A 63 -8.57 -3.06 -9.85
N TYR A 64 -8.71 -2.86 -11.16
CA TYR A 64 -7.73 -3.35 -12.12
C TYR A 64 -6.40 -2.57 -12.03
N PRO A 65 -5.25 -3.19 -12.34
CA PRO A 65 -4.01 -2.44 -12.58
C PRO A 65 -4.17 -1.49 -13.76
N LYS A 66 -3.59 -0.30 -13.64
CA LYS A 66 -3.65 0.80 -14.62
C LYS A 66 -2.27 1.20 -15.15
N THR A 67 -1.21 0.66 -14.56
CA THR A 67 0.15 0.72 -15.10
C THR A 67 0.85 -0.62 -14.92
N GLU A 68 1.96 -0.84 -15.63
CA GLU A 68 3.03 -1.71 -15.13
C GLU A 68 3.78 -1.02 -13.94
N PRO A 69 4.59 -1.74 -13.16
CA PRO A 69 5.43 -1.14 -12.14
C PRO A 69 6.53 -0.24 -12.74
N PHE A 70 6.76 0.93 -12.16
CA PHE A 70 7.82 1.87 -12.55
C PHE A 70 8.41 2.60 -11.34
N VAL A 71 9.54 3.29 -11.50
CA VAL A 71 10.15 4.08 -10.41
C VAL A 71 9.55 5.49 -10.37
N GLN A 72 8.99 5.88 -9.23
CA GLN A 72 8.55 7.24 -8.94
C GLN A 72 9.11 7.67 -7.58
N ASP A 73 9.72 8.87 -7.52
CA ASP A 73 10.25 9.45 -6.27
C ASP A 73 11.21 8.53 -5.47
N GLY A 74 11.89 7.62 -6.16
CA GLY A 74 12.84 6.66 -5.59
C GLY A 74 12.23 5.31 -5.15
N LEU A 75 10.90 5.15 -5.21
CA LEU A 75 10.18 3.92 -4.91
C LEU A 75 9.74 3.22 -6.20
N VAL A 76 9.68 1.88 -6.20
CA VAL A 76 8.93 1.17 -7.25
C VAL A 76 7.45 1.26 -6.91
N VAL A 77 6.65 1.77 -7.84
CA VAL A 77 5.21 1.98 -7.67
C VAL A 77 4.41 1.35 -8.80
N GLN A 78 3.17 0.96 -8.51
CA GLN A 78 2.20 0.54 -9.53
C GLN A 78 0.84 1.16 -9.21
N TYR A 79 0.18 1.76 -10.21
CA TYR A 79 -1.15 2.33 -10.03
C TYR A 79 -2.23 1.31 -10.42
N PHE A 80 -3.28 1.28 -9.62
CA PHE A 80 -4.51 0.53 -9.82
C PHE A 80 -5.66 1.53 -9.97
N GLN A 81 -6.90 1.06 -10.15
CA GLN A 81 -8.03 1.99 -10.23
C GLN A 81 -8.23 2.79 -8.95
N ASN A 82 -8.10 2.14 -7.79
CA ASN A 82 -8.48 2.73 -6.51
C ASN A 82 -7.28 3.17 -5.65
N ALA A 83 -6.05 2.76 -6.00
CA ALA A 83 -4.87 2.93 -5.16
C ALA A 83 -3.55 3.00 -5.96
N ARG A 84 -2.48 3.44 -5.29
CA ARG A 84 -1.08 3.29 -5.70
C ARG A 84 -0.40 2.32 -4.74
N PHE A 85 0.25 1.28 -5.25
CA PHE A 85 1.12 0.41 -4.47
C PHE A 85 2.53 0.99 -4.48
N GLU A 86 3.22 0.90 -3.34
CA GLU A 86 4.57 1.40 -3.13
C GLU A 86 5.41 0.27 -2.53
N SER A 87 6.55 -0.03 -3.17
CA SER A 87 7.48 -1.07 -2.73
C SER A 87 8.52 -0.46 -1.79
N HIS A 88 8.58 -1.06 -0.61
CA HIS A 88 9.48 -0.77 0.49
C HIS A 88 10.25 -2.04 0.88
N PRO A 89 11.10 -2.60 0.00
CA PRO A 89 11.82 -3.86 0.26
C PRO A 89 12.67 -3.81 1.55
N GLU A 90 13.01 -2.59 2.00
CA GLU A 90 13.69 -2.31 3.25
C GLU A 90 12.88 -2.61 4.52
N ASN A 91 11.56 -2.69 4.41
CA ASN A 91 10.68 -3.01 5.54
C ASN A 91 10.67 -4.52 5.85
N PRO A 92 10.30 -4.92 7.09
CA PRO A 92 9.98 -6.30 7.37
C PRO A 92 8.75 -6.75 6.56
N ALA A 93 8.73 -8.03 6.17
CA ALA A 93 7.81 -8.62 5.19
C ALA A 93 6.35 -8.05 5.14
N PRO A 94 5.58 -7.95 6.24
CA PRO A 94 4.19 -7.48 6.16
C PRO A 94 4.02 -6.00 5.76
N TYR A 95 5.09 -5.20 5.74
CA TYR A 95 5.05 -3.77 5.42
C TYR A 95 5.90 -3.39 4.19
N ARG A 96 6.35 -4.39 3.41
CA ARG A 96 7.11 -4.18 2.18
C ARG A 96 6.30 -3.66 1.01
N VAL A 97 4.99 -3.83 1.06
CA VAL A 97 4.07 -3.17 0.14
C VAL A 97 3.19 -2.29 0.99
N GLN A 98 3.13 -1.01 0.64
CA GLN A 98 2.23 -0.04 1.24
C GLN A 98 1.40 0.63 0.17
N LEU A 99 0.38 1.36 0.62
CA LEU A 99 -0.49 2.13 -0.27
C LEU A 99 -0.16 3.62 -0.16
N GLY A 100 0.05 4.24 -1.32
CA GLY A 100 0.32 5.67 -1.43
C GLY A 100 -0.85 6.52 -0.93
N LEU A 101 -0.51 7.70 -0.41
CA LEU A 101 -1.46 8.61 0.26
C LEU A 101 -2.29 9.43 -0.75
N LEU A 102 -2.93 8.77 -1.72
CA LEU A 102 -3.59 9.44 -2.86
C LEU A 102 -4.63 10.49 -2.47
N GLY A 103 -5.36 10.33 -1.36
CA GLY A 103 -6.29 11.34 -0.85
C GLY A 103 -5.60 12.63 -0.38
N VAL A 104 -4.39 12.50 0.17
CA VAL A 104 -3.53 13.63 0.57
C VAL A 104 -2.81 14.22 -0.65
N ASP A 105 -2.33 13.39 -1.56
CA ASP A 105 -1.65 13.86 -2.79
C ASP A 105 -2.61 14.68 -3.69
N LEU A 106 -3.88 14.26 -3.77
CA LEU A 106 -4.96 14.96 -4.47
C LEU A 106 -5.62 16.09 -3.64
N LYS A 107 -5.12 16.39 -2.44
CA LYS A 107 -5.56 17.53 -1.59
C LYS A 107 -7.04 17.50 -1.17
N TYR A 108 -7.56 16.31 -0.88
CA TYR A 108 -8.93 16.14 -0.38
C TYR A 108 -9.11 16.33 1.14
N GLU A 109 -8.05 16.71 1.86
CA GLU A 109 -8.08 17.02 3.29
C GLU A 109 -9.11 18.12 3.59
N ARG A 110 -9.99 17.86 4.57
CA ARG A 110 -10.97 18.83 5.08
C ARG A 110 -10.61 19.32 6.49
N PRO A 111 -11.17 20.44 6.97
CA PRO A 111 -11.02 20.85 8.35
C PRO A 111 -11.58 19.80 9.32
N ARG A 112 -10.89 19.61 10.46
CA ARG A 112 -11.29 18.71 11.55
C ARG A 112 -12.68 19.07 12.07
N VAL A 113 -13.44 18.06 12.52
CA VAL A 113 -14.72 18.28 13.21
C VAL A 113 -14.62 18.03 14.71
N VAL A 114 -15.56 18.62 15.46
CA VAL A 114 -15.68 18.44 16.91
C VAL A 114 -15.98 16.98 17.23
N PRO A 115 -15.31 16.36 18.23
CA PRO A 115 -15.62 15.00 18.65
C PRO A 115 -17.11 14.83 19.01
N PRO A 116 -17.80 13.77 18.55
CA PRO A 116 -19.20 13.55 18.88
C PRO A 116 -19.37 13.27 20.38
N ALA A 117 -20.22 14.05 21.04
CA ALA A 117 -20.47 13.95 22.50
C ALA A 117 -20.98 12.58 22.99
N VAL A 118 -21.44 11.71 22.08
CA VAL A 118 -21.91 10.35 22.38
C VAL A 118 -21.25 9.35 21.44
N SER A 119 -20.49 8.41 22.02
CA SER A 119 -19.90 7.28 21.30
C SER A 119 -20.97 6.25 20.90
N SER A 120 -20.75 5.53 19.80
CA SER A 120 -21.68 4.50 19.32
C SER A 120 -20.93 3.42 18.57
N ARG A 121 -21.41 2.17 18.58
CA ARG A 121 -20.81 1.09 17.78
C ARG A 121 -20.90 1.37 16.27
N LEU A 122 -21.87 2.19 15.86
CA LEU A 122 -22.11 2.63 14.49
C LEU A 122 -21.30 3.87 14.08
N ARG A 123 -20.44 4.41 14.95
CA ARG A 123 -19.70 5.65 14.69
C ARG A 123 -18.35 5.64 15.40
N HIS A 124 -17.27 5.71 14.64
CA HIS A 124 -15.93 5.88 15.19
C HIS A 124 -15.40 7.25 14.80
N TYR A 125 -15.14 8.07 15.81
CA TYR A 125 -14.35 9.28 15.66
C TYR A 125 -12.88 8.87 15.76
N PHE A 126 -12.11 9.20 14.74
CA PHE A 126 -10.67 9.09 14.70
C PHE A 126 -10.12 10.43 15.22
N PRO A 127 -9.78 10.56 16.53
CA PRO A 127 -9.12 11.75 17.05
C PRO A 127 -7.89 12.12 16.23
N GLU A 128 -7.25 11.10 15.64
CA GLU A 128 -6.07 11.20 14.83
C GLU A 128 -6.12 12.34 13.82
N THR A 129 -7.04 12.25 12.87
CA THR A 129 -7.28 13.27 11.86
C THR A 129 -8.44 14.19 12.22
N GLY A 130 -9.12 13.95 13.35
CA GLY A 130 -10.27 14.73 13.80
C GLY A 130 -11.54 14.49 12.97
N HIS A 131 -11.73 13.26 12.48
CA HIS A 131 -12.77 12.90 11.53
C HIS A 131 -13.57 11.65 11.93
N THR A 132 -14.79 11.54 11.43
CA THR A 132 -15.72 10.47 11.81
C THR A 132 -16.02 9.53 10.66
N VAL A 133 -15.86 8.22 10.86
CA VAL A 133 -16.43 7.20 9.96
C VAL A 133 -17.64 6.57 10.64
N ALA A 134 -18.77 6.49 9.92
CA ALA A 134 -20.04 6.06 10.49
C ALA A 134 -20.79 5.04 9.61
N TYR A 135 -21.74 4.36 10.24
CA TYR A 135 -22.70 3.43 9.64
C TYR A 135 -22.04 2.44 8.68
N ALA A 136 -22.56 2.31 7.45
CA ALA A 136 -22.09 1.34 6.49
C ALA A 136 -20.63 1.57 6.05
N PHE A 137 -20.17 2.83 5.98
CA PHE A 137 -18.76 3.12 5.69
C PHE A 137 -17.85 2.59 6.82
N LEU A 138 -18.27 2.69 8.08
CA LEU A 138 -17.50 2.13 9.20
C LEU A 138 -17.48 0.60 9.17
N THR A 139 -18.59 -0.03 8.81
CA THR A 139 -18.67 -1.49 8.63
C THR A 139 -17.77 -1.95 7.49
N PHE A 140 -17.84 -1.28 6.33
CA PHE A 140 -17.04 -1.60 5.14
C PHE A 140 -15.55 -1.39 5.38
N PHE A 141 -15.17 -0.24 5.95
CA PHE A 141 -13.78 0.06 6.35
C PHE A 141 -13.20 -1.05 7.24
N LYS A 142 -13.93 -1.46 8.31
CA LYS A 142 -13.48 -2.53 9.22
C LYS A 142 -13.38 -3.90 8.55
N ALA A 143 -14.26 -4.20 7.60
CA ALA A 143 -14.27 -5.48 6.89
C ALA A 143 -13.15 -5.60 5.84
N ASN A 144 -12.65 -4.48 5.31
CA ASN A 144 -11.68 -4.44 4.20
C ASN A 144 -10.31 -3.87 4.64
N GLY A 145 -9.81 -4.27 5.81
CA GLY A 145 -8.45 -3.95 6.28
C GLY A 145 -8.27 -2.62 7.03
N GLY A 146 -9.31 -1.80 7.16
CA GLY A 146 -9.31 -0.62 8.04
C GLY A 146 -8.15 0.36 7.76
N ILE A 147 -7.43 0.76 8.81
CA ILE A 147 -6.33 1.74 8.71
C ILE A 147 -5.18 1.25 7.81
N ASP A 148 -4.96 -0.06 7.69
CA ASP A 148 -3.85 -0.60 6.89
C ASP A 148 -4.10 -0.38 5.39
N VAL A 149 -5.37 -0.47 4.96
CA VAL A 149 -5.78 -0.26 3.56
C VAL A 149 -6.18 1.20 3.28
N PHE A 150 -7.04 1.79 4.10
CA PHE A 150 -7.61 3.12 3.83
C PHE A 150 -6.75 4.27 4.40
N GLY A 151 -5.93 4.01 5.42
CA GLY A 151 -5.41 5.04 6.30
C GLY A 151 -6.51 5.68 7.16
N TYR A 152 -6.21 6.83 7.76
CA TYR A 152 -7.20 7.59 8.53
C TYR A 152 -8.15 8.37 7.61
N PRO A 153 -9.42 8.63 8.03
CA PRO A 153 -10.33 9.51 7.30
C PRO A 153 -9.76 10.95 7.23
N ILE A 154 -9.90 11.64 6.11
CA ILE A 154 -9.47 13.04 5.92
C ILE A 154 -10.64 13.96 5.55
N SER A 155 -11.87 13.44 5.57
CA SER A 155 -13.10 14.20 5.46
C SER A 155 -14.20 13.56 6.30
N GLU A 156 -15.28 14.30 6.56
CA GLU A 156 -16.57 13.68 6.87
C GLU A 156 -17.23 13.12 5.60
N THR A 157 -18.31 12.35 5.77
CA THR A 157 -19.22 12.02 4.66
C THR A 157 -19.89 13.28 4.11
N HIS A 158 -19.81 13.52 2.81
CA HIS A 158 -20.47 14.64 2.14
C HIS A 158 -20.99 14.23 0.76
N PHE A 159 -21.85 15.05 0.14
CA PHE A 159 -22.32 14.79 -1.21
C PHE A 159 -21.32 15.32 -2.26
N GLU A 160 -21.01 14.49 -3.24
CA GLU A 160 -20.16 14.80 -4.39
C GLU A 160 -20.70 14.05 -5.62
N ASN A 161 -20.90 14.74 -6.75
CA ASN A 161 -21.27 14.12 -8.03
C ASN A 161 -22.49 13.16 -7.99
N GLY A 162 -23.44 13.41 -7.08
CA GLY A 162 -24.65 12.59 -6.90
C GLY A 162 -24.51 11.41 -5.91
N LEU A 163 -23.30 11.17 -5.38
CA LEU A 163 -23.00 10.13 -4.39
C LEU A 163 -22.76 10.76 -3.01
N VAL A 164 -22.93 9.98 -1.94
CA VAL A 164 -22.32 10.33 -0.64
C VAL A 164 -20.92 9.72 -0.63
N VAL A 165 -19.90 10.53 -0.36
CA VAL A 165 -18.49 10.11 -0.40
C VAL A 165 -17.77 10.46 0.90
N GLN A 166 -16.72 9.71 1.21
CA GLN A 166 -15.78 10.03 2.28
C GLN A 166 -14.35 9.72 1.83
N TYR A 167 -13.45 10.68 2.05
CA TYR A 167 -12.04 10.54 1.73
C TYR A 167 -11.24 10.05 2.94
N PHE A 168 -10.27 9.20 2.66
CA PHE A 168 -9.25 8.72 3.58
C PHE A 168 -7.88 9.06 3.00
N GLN A 169 -6.81 8.88 3.77
CA GLN A 169 -5.45 9.19 3.31
C GLN A 169 -5.09 8.42 2.03
N ARG A 170 -5.46 7.14 1.92
CA ARG A 170 -5.07 6.24 0.80
C ARG A 170 -6.17 6.03 -0.24
N MET A 171 -7.44 6.14 0.15
CA MET A 171 -8.60 5.71 -0.64
C MET A 171 -9.84 6.60 -0.43
N LYS A 172 -10.87 6.41 -1.27
CA LYS A 172 -12.20 7.05 -1.15
C LYS A 172 -13.27 5.98 -0.99
N LEU A 173 -14.27 6.21 -0.14
CA LEU A 173 -15.50 5.40 -0.09
C LEU A 173 -16.66 6.19 -0.70
N GLU A 174 -17.55 5.46 -1.38
CA GLU A 174 -18.73 5.98 -2.07
C GLU A 174 -19.98 5.17 -1.72
N TRP A 175 -21.11 5.85 -1.59
CA TRP A 175 -22.43 5.24 -1.36
C TRP A 175 -23.25 5.25 -2.66
N HIS A 176 -23.50 4.06 -3.17
CA HIS A 176 -24.25 3.76 -4.40
C HIS A 176 -25.64 3.24 -4.02
N SER A 177 -26.64 4.13 -3.99
CA SER A 177 -27.99 3.82 -3.50
C SER A 177 -28.84 2.93 -4.41
N ASP A 178 -28.42 2.75 -5.65
CA ASP A 178 -28.95 1.82 -6.64
C ASP A 178 -28.68 0.35 -6.25
N ASP A 179 -27.55 0.09 -5.58
CA ASP A 179 -27.15 -1.24 -5.12
C ASP A 179 -27.60 -1.48 -3.68
N ARG A 180 -28.68 -2.25 -3.52
CA ARG A 180 -29.26 -2.53 -2.20
C ARG A 180 -28.55 -3.64 -1.43
N VAL A 181 -27.55 -4.30 -2.03
CA VAL A 181 -26.81 -5.43 -1.42
C VAL A 181 -25.40 -5.00 -1.04
N THR A 182 -24.71 -4.30 -1.93
CA THR A 182 -23.36 -3.76 -1.77
C THR A 182 -23.31 -2.25 -2.02
N PRO A 183 -24.02 -1.44 -1.21
CA PRO A 183 -24.14 0.02 -1.42
C PRO A 183 -22.84 0.79 -1.16
N VAL A 184 -21.82 0.19 -0.51
CA VAL A 184 -20.53 0.85 -0.29
C VAL A 184 -19.52 0.32 -1.29
N ARG A 185 -18.88 1.22 -2.03
CA ARG A 185 -17.84 0.93 -3.01
C ARG A 185 -16.61 1.78 -2.74
N ILE A 186 -15.45 1.34 -3.23
CA ILE A 186 -14.21 2.13 -3.19
C ILE A 186 -14.15 2.95 -4.49
N GLY A 187 -13.86 4.25 -4.35
CA GLY A 187 -13.73 5.18 -5.48
C GLY A 187 -12.35 5.17 -6.12
N ASN A 188 -12.30 5.57 -7.39
CA ASN A 188 -11.16 5.42 -8.29
C ASN A 188 -10.04 6.47 -8.14
N LEU A 189 -9.50 6.66 -6.92
CA LEU A 189 -8.44 7.65 -6.68
C LEU A 189 -7.15 7.40 -7.48
N GLY A 190 -6.86 6.15 -7.85
CA GLY A 190 -5.71 5.82 -8.68
C GLY A 190 -5.89 6.28 -10.13
N GLU A 191 -7.07 6.06 -10.73
CA GLU A 191 -7.39 6.62 -12.06
C GLU A 191 -7.38 8.15 -12.04
N LEU A 192 -7.96 8.76 -11.02
CA LEU A 192 -8.00 10.22 -10.87
C LEU A 192 -6.59 10.82 -10.72
N TYR A 193 -5.70 10.15 -9.98
CA TYR A 193 -4.29 10.58 -9.90
C TYR A 193 -3.60 10.49 -11.27
N ILE A 194 -3.80 9.39 -12.01
CA ILE A 194 -3.26 9.24 -13.37
C ILE A 194 -3.79 10.34 -14.31
N GLU A 195 -5.06 10.73 -14.18
CA GLU A 195 -5.66 11.80 -14.99
C GLU A 195 -5.06 13.17 -14.64
N VAL A 196 -5.00 13.54 -13.36
CA VAL A 196 -4.52 14.86 -12.90
C VAL A 196 -3.01 15.03 -13.05
N TYR A 197 -2.23 13.97 -12.84
CA TYR A 197 -0.76 14.00 -12.84
C TYR A 197 -0.15 13.16 -13.96
N ARG A 198 -0.85 13.06 -15.10
CA ARG A 198 -0.47 12.22 -16.26
C ARG A 198 0.99 12.38 -16.68
N ASP A 199 1.51 13.60 -16.65
CA ASP A 199 2.88 13.94 -17.08
C ASP A 199 3.98 13.40 -16.14
N ARG A 200 3.61 12.94 -14.93
CA ARG A 200 4.53 12.30 -13.97
C ARG A 200 4.66 10.79 -14.18
N ILE A 201 3.87 10.21 -15.08
CA ILE A 201 3.79 8.76 -15.29
C ILE A 201 4.35 8.42 -16.68
N PRO A 202 5.39 7.57 -16.77
CA PRO A 202 5.99 7.19 -18.05
C PRO A 202 4.97 6.63 -19.04
N LEU A 203 5.16 6.87 -20.33
CA LEU A 203 4.21 6.44 -21.37
C LEU A 203 4.16 4.91 -21.45
N GLU A 204 5.31 4.27 -21.31
CA GLU A 204 5.55 2.83 -21.26
C GLU A 204 4.88 2.16 -20.07
N ALA A 205 4.83 2.82 -18.90
CA ALA A 205 4.12 2.29 -17.73
C ALA A 205 2.60 2.24 -17.96
N LEU A 206 2.06 3.21 -18.70
CA LEU A 206 0.63 3.29 -19.07
C LEU A 206 0.30 2.56 -20.38
N ALA A 207 1.30 2.03 -21.10
CA ALA A 207 1.08 1.23 -22.28
C ALA A 207 0.61 -0.16 -21.86
N GLY A 208 -0.63 -0.51 -22.18
CA GLY A 208 -1.12 -1.87 -22.01
C GLY A 208 -0.34 -2.85 -22.90
N VAL A 209 0.17 -3.92 -22.31
CA VAL A 209 1.11 -4.88 -22.88
C VAL A 209 0.40 -6.16 -23.33
N GLU A 210 0.88 -6.82 -24.39
CA GLU A 210 0.31 -8.10 -24.79
C GLU A 210 0.80 -9.22 -23.86
N ASN A 211 -0.08 -10.18 -23.52
CA ASN A 211 0.23 -11.26 -22.59
C ASN A 211 1.50 -12.06 -22.97
N ALA A 212 1.80 -12.18 -24.26
CA ALA A 212 3.00 -12.84 -24.76
C ALA A 212 4.32 -12.12 -24.43
N GLN A 213 4.28 -10.81 -24.12
CA GLN A 213 5.45 -9.97 -23.85
C GLN A 213 5.81 -9.90 -22.36
N ILE A 214 4.99 -10.46 -21.47
CA ILE A 214 5.08 -10.22 -20.02
C ILE A 214 6.28 -10.90 -19.36
N GLN A 215 6.81 -11.95 -19.99
CA GLN A 215 8.04 -12.64 -19.56
C GLN A 215 9.28 -11.74 -19.68
N ASP A 216 9.32 -10.81 -20.64
CA ASP A 216 10.44 -9.87 -20.83
C ASP A 216 10.26 -8.57 -20.02
N LEU A 217 9.05 -8.29 -19.52
CA LEU A 217 8.72 -7.10 -18.73
C LEU A 217 9.12 -7.23 -17.25
N THR A 218 10.34 -7.68 -16.98
CA THR A 218 11.00 -7.23 -15.76
C THR A 218 11.31 -5.76 -15.99
N PRO A 219 10.95 -4.81 -15.10
CA PRO A 219 11.42 -3.44 -15.26
C PRO A 219 12.95 -3.52 -15.31
N GLU A 220 13.55 -3.09 -16.41
CA GLU A 220 14.99 -2.96 -16.49
C GLU A 220 15.34 -1.84 -15.51
N ILE A 221 15.68 -2.25 -14.28
CA ILE A 221 16.13 -1.36 -13.22
C ILE A 221 17.44 -0.79 -13.74
N THR A 222 17.35 0.29 -14.52
CA THR A 222 18.50 1.09 -14.93
C THR A 222 19.03 1.63 -13.62
N PRO A 223 20.13 1.09 -13.08
CA PRO A 223 20.60 1.51 -11.78
C PRO A 223 21.05 2.95 -12.00
N THR A 224 20.49 3.89 -11.23
CA THR A 224 21.17 5.17 -11.03
C THR A 224 22.62 4.81 -10.68
N PRO A 225 23.63 5.28 -11.43
CA PRO A 225 24.99 4.75 -11.31
C PRO A 225 25.43 4.79 -9.85
N LEU A 226 25.70 3.60 -9.31
CA LEU A 226 25.91 3.40 -7.88
C LEU A 226 27.08 4.26 -7.43
N SER A 227 26.74 5.25 -6.63
CA SER A 227 27.65 6.26 -6.10
C SER A 227 28.17 5.89 -4.71
N GLY A 228 27.63 4.82 -4.12
CA GLY A 228 27.78 4.51 -2.71
C GLY A 228 26.95 5.44 -1.81
N ALA A 229 25.99 6.18 -2.39
CA ALA A 229 25.23 7.20 -1.68
C ALA A 229 24.44 6.62 -0.51
N LEU A 230 24.37 7.41 0.56
CA LEU A 230 23.64 7.08 1.77
C LEU A 230 22.13 7.23 1.55
N ARG A 231 21.39 6.15 1.75
CA ARG A 231 19.92 6.15 1.79
C ARG A 231 19.45 5.99 3.22
N ALA A 232 18.43 6.75 3.60
CA ALA A 232 17.71 6.58 4.84
C ALA A 232 16.21 6.45 4.56
N SER A 233 15.55 5.52 5.23
CA SER A 233 14.09 5.47 5.32
C SER A 233 13.67 5.58 6.77
N MET A 234 12.46 6.11 7.01
CA MET A 234 11.91 6.28 8.35
C MET A 234 10.46 5.84 8.37
N SER A 235 10.06 5.20 9.47
CA SER A 235 8.66 4.91 9.77
C SER A 235 8.34 5.27 11.22
N LEU A 236 7.15 5.82 11.42
CA LEU A 236 6.63 6.17 12.74
C LEU A 236 5.66 5.10 13.25
N ARG A 237 5.86 4.66 14.50
CA ARG A 237 5.00 3.64 15.13
C ARG A 237 3.52 4.03 15.20
N PHE A 238 3.24 5.32 15.36
CA PHE A 238 1.89 5.84 15.35
C PHE A 238 1.82 7.06 14.43
N SER A 239 0.88 7.07 13.49
CA SER A 239 0.60 8.28 12.70
C SER A 239 0.04 9.42 13.56
N VAL A 240 -0.40 9.14 14.80
CA VAL A 240 -0.82 10.13 15.81
C VAL A 240 -0.43 9.71 17.21
N LEU A 241 0.02 10.69 18.00
CA LEU A 241 0.52 10.52 19.37
C LEU A 241 -0.39 11.20 20.41
N ASP A 242 -0.75 10.47 21.47
CA ASP A 242 -1.42 11.00 22.66
C ASP A 242 -0.48 11.05 23.89
N GLN A 243 -0.91 11.67 25.01
CA GLN A 243 -0.07 11.81 26.22
C GLN A 243 0.38 10.48 26.85
N GLN A 244 -0.34 9.39 26.59
CA GLN A 244 -0.09 8.10 27.24
C GLN A 244 0.85 7.23 26.40
N LYS A 245 0.95 7.50 25.10
CA LYS A 245 1.83 6.81 24.16
C LYS A 245 3.20 7.49 24.09
N LYS A 246 4.23 6.67 23.86
CA LYS A 246 5.56 7.13 23.42
C LYS A 246 5.71 6.83 21.94
N GLN A 247 6.03 7.86 21.16
CA GLN A 247 6.34 7.69 19.75
C GLN A 247 7.67 6.95 19.59
N MET A 248 7.78 6.16 18.53
CA MET A 248 9.01 5.47 18.17
C MET A 248 9.22 5.67 16.67
N ALA A 249 10.32 6.32 16.30
CA ALA A 249 10.81 6.27 14.94
C ALA A 249 11.69 5.03 14.76
N SER A 250 11.50 4.35 13.64
CA SER A 250 12.41 3.33 13.14
C SER A 250 13.07 3.87 11.89
N VAL A 251 14.39 4.01 11.91
CA VAL A 251 15.19 4.51 10.79
C VAL A 251 16.09 3.39 10.30
N LEU A 252 16.06 3.10 9.00
CA LEU A 252 17.03 2.22 8.35
C LEU A 252 17.98 3.05 7.50
N VAL A 253 19.27 2.68 7.52
CA VAL A 253 20.33 3.34 6.77
C VAL A 253 21.12 2.31 5.97
N ASN A 254 21.07 2.46 4.64
CA ASN A 254 21.73 1.60 3.67
C ASN A 254 22.53 2.45 2.66
N SER A 255 23.32 1.81 1.79
CA SER A 255 23.74 2.43 0.53
C SER A 255 22.68 2.32 -0.57
N ASP A 256 22.94 2.98 -1.70
CA ASP A 256 22.17 2.91 -2.93
C ASP A 256 22.09 1.51 -3.57
N ASP A 257 23.03 0.62 -3.23
CA ASP A 257 23.04 -0.82 -3.55
C ASP A 257 22.25 -1.71 -2.55
N GLY A 258 21.67 -1.12 -1.49
CA GLY A 258 20.92 -1.82 -0.45
C GLY A 258 21.75 -2.43 0.68
N GLN A 259 23.07 -2.32 0.68
CA GLN A 259 23.90 -2.83 1.79
C GLN A 259 23.69 -2.01 3.08
N PRO A 260 23.53 -2.65 4.26
CA PRO A 260 23.33 -1.94 5.52
C PRO A 260 24.54 -1.07 5.90
N ARG A 261 24.28 0.03 6.58
CA ARG A 261 25.31 0.95 7.10
C ARG A 261 25.32 0.94 8.64
N PRO A 262 26.05 0.02 9.28
CA PRO A 262 26.17 -0.02 10.74
C PRO A 262 27.00 1.15 11.27
N ASN A 263 26.69 1.63 12.48
CA ASN A 263 27.29 2.82 13.10
C ASN A 263 27.07 4.14 12.33
N ALA A 264 26.10 4.20 11.42
CA ALA A 264 25.58 5.46 10.91
C ALA A 264 24.91 6.24 12.05
N GLN A 265 25.20 7.54 12.14
CA GLN A 265 24.65 8.43 13.15
C GLN A 265 23.30 8.94 12.69
N VAL A 266 22.24 8.64 13.44
CA VAL A 266 20.88 9.13 13.20
C VAL A 266 20.51 10.12 14.30
N GLN A 267 20.17 11.35 13.91
CA GLN A 267 19.57 12.34 14.81
C GLN A 267 18.24 12.82 14.25
N ILE A 268 17.20 12.79 15.08
CA ILE A 268 15.86 13.25 14.68
C ILE A 268 15.61 14.66 15.24
N GLN A 269 15.06 15.52 14.39
CA GLN A 269 14.43 16.78 14.78
C GLN A 269 12.93 16.67 14.55
N LEU A 270 12.15 17.25 15.47
CA LEU A 270 10.71 17.34 15.42
C LEU A 270 10.34 18.81 15.28
N THR A 271 9.57 19.17 14.26
CA THR A 271 9.11 20.54 14.04
C THR A 271 7.60 20.60 13.84
N GLY A 272 6.99 21.70 14.25
CA GLY A 272 5.60 22.00 13.93
C GLY A 272 5.45 22.61 12.54
N ALA A 273 4.22 22.96 12.17
CA ALA A 273 3.90 23.43 10.84
C ALA A 273 4.46 24.83 10.49
N ALA A 274 4.89 25.61 11.49
CA ALA A 274 5.58 26.89 11.27
C ALA A 274 7.12 26.74 11.37
N GLY A 275 7.64 25.51 11.47
CA GLY A 275 9.07 25.22 11.64
C GLY A 275 9.58 25.38 13.07
N GLU A 276 8.69 25.59 14.03
CA GLU A 276 9.02 25.69 15.45
C GLU A 276 9.54 24.33 15.99
N PRO A 277 10.61 24.31 16.81
CA PRO A 277 11.16 23.07 17.33
C PRO A 277 10.24 22.48 18.40
N LEU A 278 9.75 21.26 18.16
CA LEU A 278 8.90 20.47 19.07
C LEU A 278 9.67 19.32 19.74
N GLY A 279 10.96 19.13 19.44
CA GLY A 279 11.80 18.15 20.09
C GLY A 279 12.99 17.72 19.24
N THR A 280 13.91 16.98 19.85
CA THR A 280 15.01 16.31 19.15
C THR A 280 15.39 15.04 19.90
N SER A 281 15.92 14.05 19.19
CA SER A 281 16.52 12.87 19.80
C SER A 281 17.99 13.09 20.15
N GLU A 282 18.51 12.23 21.01
CA GLU A 282 19.95 11.95 21.03
C GLU A 282 20.40 11.36 19.68
N VAL A 283 21.71 11.39 19.42
CA VAL A 283 22.30 10.69 18.27
C VAL A 283 22.30 9.19 18.57
N VAL A 284 21.60 8.41 17.76
CA VAL A 284 21.55 6.95 17.86
C VAL A 284 22.38 6.34 16.74
N LEU A 285 23.21 5.35 17.07
CA LEU A 285 23.95 4.58 16.07
C LEU A 285 23.08 3.44 15.55
N THR A 286 23.16 3.19 14.24
CA THR A 286 22.56 2.00 13.62
C THR A 286 23.28 0.72 14.01
N ASP A 287 22.50 -0.37 14.14
CA ASP A 287 22.99 -1.72 14.42
C ASP A 287 23.64 -2.39 13.19
N ALA A 288 24.02 -3.66 13.32
CA ALA A 288 24.65 -4.46 12.26
C ALA A 288 23.78 -4.60 10.99
N GLN A 289 22.47 -4.34 11.09
CA GLN A 289 21.51 -4.37 10.00
C GLN A 289 21.21 -2.97 9.45
N GLY A 290 21.95 -1.94 9.88
CA GLY A 290 21.73 -0.56 9.44
C GLY A 290 20.54 0.10 10.14
N PHE A 291 20.00 -0.47 11.22
CA PHE A 291 18.73 -0.06 11.79
C PHE A 291 18.89 0.67 13.14
N ALA A 292 18.09 1.70 13.36
CA ALA A 292 18.05 2.47 14.61
C ALA A 292 16.59 2.66 15.07
N ARG A 293 16.32 2.36 16.35
CA ARG A 293 15.04 2.66 17.01
C ARG A 293 15.20 3.85 17.94
N ILE A 294 14.54 4.95 17.61
CA ILE A 294 14.67 6.22 18.33
C ILE A 294 13.33 6.54 19.02
N PRO A 295 13.25 6.52 20.37
CA PRO A 295 12.08 7.01 21.08
C PRO A 295 11.98 8.52 20.89
N LEU A 296 10.80 9.00 20.45
CA LEU A 296 10.56 10.41 20.20
C LEU A 296 9.77 11.02 21.37
N SER A 297 10.31 12.13 21.89
CA SER A 297 9.68 12.95 22.92
C SER A 297 9.29 14.29 22.32
N VAL A 298 7.99 14.61 22.35
CA VAL A 298 7.47 15.89 21.87
C VAL A 298 7.27 16.83 23.05
N VAL A 299 7.76 18.06 22.91
CA VAL A 299 7.72 19.13 23.91
C VAL A 299 6.84 20.26 23.38
N GLY A 300 5.61 20.34 23.89
CA GLY A 300 4.64 21.33 23.40
C GLY A 300 4.07 20.98 22.03
N GLY A 301 3.54 22.00 21.35
CA GLY A 301 2.58 21.90 20.24
C GLY A 301 1.14 22.17 20.73
N ARG A 302 0.13 21.69 20.00
CA ARG A 302 -1.31 21.71 20.31
C ARG A 302 -2.01 20.48 19.72
N ASN A 303 -3.23 20.20 20.19
CA ASN A 303 -4.07 19.17 19.59
C ASN A 303 -4.36 19.47 18.13
N GLY A 304 -4.03 18.49 17.29
CA GLY A 304 -4.20 18.54 15.87
C GLY A 304 -3.01 19.09 15.08
N ASP A 305 -1.94 19.52 15.75
CA ASP A 305 -0.71 19.97 15.08
C ASP A 305 -0.05 18.81 14.32
N LYS A 306 0.49 19.12 13.11
CA LYS A 306 1.36 18.23 12.34
C LYS A 306 2.79 18.36 12.89
N VAL A 307 3.35 17.26 13.38
CA VAL A 307 4.76 17.11 13.73
C VAL A 307 5.48 16.50 12.56
N PHE A 308 6.27 17.31 11.89
CA PHE A 308 7.21 16.87 10.89
C PHE A 308 8.42 16.28 11.60
N VAL A 309 8.78 15.06 11.21
CA VAL A 309 9.92 14.31 11.73
C VAL A 309 10.97 14.33 10.64
N ARG A 310 12.14 14.89 10.93
CA ARG A 310 13.31 14.83 10.04
C ARG A 310 14.41 14.05 10.73
N ALA A 311 14.68 12.84 10.23
CA ALA A 311 15.91 12.12 10.55
C ALA A 311 17.04 12.66 9.68
N THR A 312 18.05 13.25 10.31
CA THR A 312 19.33 13.54 9.68
C THR A 312 20.26 12.36 9.93
N VAL A 313 20.83 11.81 8.85
CA VAL A 313 21.67 10.62 8.92
C VAL A 313 23.05 10.93 8.34
N THR A 314 24.09 10.59 9.10
CA THR A 314 25.50 10.82 8.73
C THR A 314 26.28 9.51 8.82
N PHE A 315 27.02 9.17 7.76
CA PHE A 315 27.92 8.03 7.73
C PHE A 315 29.22 8.44 7.01
N GLU A 316 30.34 8.41 7.74
CA GLU A 316 31.63 8.94 7.26
C GLU A 316 31.52 10.40 6.77
N THR A 317 31.71 10.63 5.46
CA THR A 317 31.55 11.95 4.81
C THR A 317 30.18 12.13 4.14
N LEU A 318 29.33 11.10 4.14
CA LEU A 318 28.03 11.11 3.50
C LEU A 318 26.96 11.55 4.49
N GLN A 319 25.99 12.33 3.99
CA GLN A 319 24.83 12.78 4.75
C GLN A 319 23.57 12.64 3.90
N THR A 320 22.47 12.25 4.54
CA THR A 320 21.14 12.17 3.90
C THR A 320 20.05 12.50 4.92
N VAL A 321 18.81 12.65 4.46
CA VAL A 321 17.65 12.89 5.32
C VAL A 321 16.50 11.97 4.97
N ALA A 322 15.72 11.57 5.98
CA ALA A 322 14.43 10.90 5.81
C ALA A 322 13.37 11.71 6.58
N GLU A 323 12.17 11.83 6.00
CA GLU A 323 11.08 12.62 6.57
C GLU A 323 9.79 11.80 6.67
N ASP A 324 9.03 12.01 7.75
CA ASP A 324 7.71 11.42 8.00
C ASP A 324 6.90 12.42 8.85
N VAL A 325 5.59 12.22 9.02
CA VAL A 325 4.70 13.13 9.75
C VAL A 325 3.71 12.38 10.64
N PHE A 326 3.52 12.88 11.86
CA PHE A 326 2.45 12.44 12.74
C PHE A 326 1.68 13.61 13.36
N LEU A 327 0.50 13.34 13.91
CA LEU A 327 -0.35 14.37 14.54
C LEU A 327 -0.28 14.27 16.07
N LEU A 328 -0.46 15.39 16.76
CA LEU A 328 -0.54 15.44 18.23
C LEU A 328 -1.99 15.42 18.72
N TRP A 329 -2.26 14.68 19.78
CA TRP A 329 -3.60 14.55 20.34
C TRP A 329 -3.62 14.19 21.84
N TRP A 330 -3.45 15.18 22.71
CA TRP A 330 -3.44 15.05 24.17
C TRP A 330 -4.73 15.43 24.90
#